data_AF-A0A838YWC0-F1
#
_entry.id   AF-A0A838YWC0-F1
#
_cell.length_a   1.000
_cell.length_b   1.000
_cell.length_c   1.000
_cell.angle_alpha   90.00
_cell.angle_beta   90.00
_cell.angle_gamma   90.00
#
_symmetry.space_group_name_H-M   'P 1'
#
loop_
_entity.id
_entity.type
_entity.pdbx_description
1 polymer ?
#
loop_
_entity_poly.entity_id
_entity_poly.type
_entity_poly.pdbx_seq_one_letter_code
_entity_poly.pdbx_strand_id
1 'polypeptide(L)'
;ATHTKDISFELGRLKGYRNFCTKIWNAARFINGYPESNEVFEVANDSDAKILEDFEKTKVKIAKNISDYRLDYAINEIYEFFWGKFCDVYIEECKKTGETKNLRPLLKEILVMMHPFAPFITEEIHSLLFGKTII
;
A
#
# COMPACT_ATOMS: atom_id res chain seq x y z
N ALA A 1 -7.67 22.87 16.46
CA ALA A 1 -8.54 21.72 16.72
C ALA A 1 -9.46 21.54 15.52
N THR A 2 -9.37 20.43 14.79
CA THR A 2 -10.33 20.16 13.71
C THR A 2 -11.63 19.73 14.37
N HIS A 3 -12.60 20.65 14.42
CA HIS A 3 -13.95 20.41 14.89
C HIS A 3 -14.54 19.17 14.22
N THR A 4 -15.35 18.41 14.95
CA THR A 4 -16.18 17.31 14.44
C THR A 4 -16.88 17.78 13.18
N LYS A 5 -16.37 17.39 12.02
CA LYS A 5 -17.02 17.67 10.74
C LYS A 5 -18.12 16.64 10.59
N ASP A 6 -19.32 17.10 10.29
CA ASP A 6 -20.39 16.20 9.86
C ASP A 6 -19.91 15.43 8.63
N ILE A 7 -19.92 14.10 8.73
CA ILE A 7 -19.54 13.22 7.63
C ILE A 7 -20.81 12.93 6.83
N SER A 8 -20.97 13.63 5.71
CA SER A 8 -22.02 13.33 4.74
C SER A 8 -21.86 11.91 4.21
N PHE A 9 -22.94 11.13 4.24
CA PHE A 9 -22.97 9.80 3.66
C PHE A 9 -23.12 9.90 2.15
N GLU A 10 -22.01 9.73 1.43
CA GLU A 10 -21.95 9.87 -0.02
C GLU A 10 -21.64 8.51 -0.66
N LEU A 11 -22.57 8.00 -1.47
CA LEU A 11 -22.36 6.75 -2.21
C LEU A 11 -21.12 6.80 -3.12
N GLY A 12 -20.77 7.98 -3.64
CA GLY A 12 -19.55 8.18 -4.41
C GLY A 12 -18.27 7.85 -3.63
N ARG A 13 -18.24 8.19 -2.33
CA ARG A 13 -17.10 7.90 -1.45
C ARG A 13 -16.97 6.39 -1.20
N LEU A 14 -18.10 5.71 -0.96
CA LEU A 14 -18.12 4.25 -0.83
C LEU A 14 -17.63 3.54 -2.10
N LYS A 15 -18.06 4.04 -3.27
CA LYS A 15 -17.58 3.53 -4.56
C LYS A 15 -16.06 3.71 -4.71
N GLY A 16 -15.53 4.86 -4.29
CA GLY A 16 -14.09 5.12 -4.25
C GLY A 16 -13.33 4.08 -3.42
N TYR A 17 -13.76 3.83 -2.18
CA TYR A 17 -13.10 2.83 -1.33
C TYR A 17 -13.24 1.40 -1.85
N ARG A 18 -14.39 1.03 -2.44
CA ARG A 18 -14.53 -0.27 -3.13
C ARG A 18 -13.52 -0.43 -4.27
N ASN A 19 -13.33 0.62 -5.07
CA ASN A 19 -12.37 0.60 -6.16
C ASN A 19 -10.94 0.50 -5.63
N PHE A 20 -10.64 1.16 -4.50
CA PHE A 20 -9.36 1.01 -3.82
C PHE A 20 -9.10 -0.43 -3.40
N CYS A 21 -10.05 -1.09 -2.72
CA CYS A 21 -9.94 -2.51 -2.38
C CYS A 21 -9.70 -3.38 -3.63
N THR A 22 -10.40 -3.10 -4.72
CA THR A 22 -10.20 -3.80 -6.01
C THR A 22 -8.78 -3.58 -6.55
N LYS A 23 -8.23 -2.37 -6.47
CA LYS A 23 -6.87 -2.05 -6.90
C LYS A 23 -5.83 -2.80 -6.05
N ILE A 24 -6.03 -2.89 -4.74
CA ILE A 24 -5.15 -3.66 -3.83
C ILE A 24 -5.13 -5.14 -4.24
N TRP A 25 -6.30 -5.73 -4.42
CA TRP A 25 -6.44 -7.12 -4.86
C TRP A 25 -5.76 -7.39 -6.21
N ASN A 26 -5.97 -6.50 -7.18
CA ASN A 26 -5.38 -6.64 -8.51
C ASN A 26 -3.85 -6.52 -8.47
N ALA A 27 -3.30 -5.59 -7.68
CA ALA A 27 -1.85 -5.46 -7.49
C ALA A 27 -1.26 -6.74 -6.88
N ALA A 28 -1.91 -7.29 -5.85
CA ALA A 28 -1.48 -8.54 -5.22
C ALA A 28 -1.48 -9.73 -6.20
N ARG A 29 -2.57 -9.92 -6.96
CA ARG A 29 -2.63 -10.99 -7.97
C ARG A 29 -1.59 -10.83 -9.06
N PHE A 30 -1.33 -9.59 -9.49
CA PHE A 30 -0.30 -9.28 -10.46
C PHE A 30 1.09 -9.67 -9.93
N ILE A 31 1.42 -9.26 -8.70
CA ILE A 31 2.70 -9.58 -8.05
C ILE A 31 2.87 -11.09 -7.83
N ASN A 32 1.78 -11.81 -7.51
CA ASN A 32 1.79 -13.27 -7.40
C ASN A 32 2.18 -14.00 -8.71
N GLY A 33 2.06 -13.33 -9.86
CA GLY A 33 2.43 -13.88 -11.16
C GLY A 33 3.94 -13.98 -11.37
N TYR A 34 4.77 -13.37 -10.52
CA TYR A 34 6.22 -13.42 -10.64
C TYR A 34 6.83 -14.52 -9.75
N PRO A 35 7.61 -15.45 -10.32
CA PRO A 35 8.16 -16.59 -9.59
C PRO A 35 9.35 -16.21 -8.69
N GLU A 36 10.12 -15.19 -9.08
CA GLU A 36 11.29 -14.73 -8.34
C GLU A 36 10.93 -13.55 -7.43
N SER A 37 11.34 -13.62 -6.18
CA SER A 37 11.13 -12.59 -5.18
C SER A 37 12.31 -12.58 -4.23
N ASN A 38 12.73 -11.38 -3.81
CA ASN A 38 13.63 -11.24 -2.68
C ASN A 38 12.86 -11.54 -1.39
N GLU A 39 13.56 -12.02 -0.36
CA GLU A 39 12.98 -12.19 0.99
C GLU A 39 12.79 -10.84 1.69
N VAL A 40 13.72 -9.92 1.43
CA VAL A 40 13.76 -8.56 1.97
C VAL A 40 13.88 -7.59 0.81
N PHE A 41 13.41 -6.36 0.98
CA PHE A 41 13.58 -5.31 -0.03
C PHE A 41 15.07 -4.92 -0.14
N GLU A 42 15.62 -5.00 -1.35
CA GLU A 42 17.04 -4.70 -1.62
C GLU A 42 17.14 -3.60 -2.68
N VAL A 43 17.81 -2.49 -2.37
CA VAL A 43 17.97 -1.40 -3.35
C VAL A 43 18.97 -1.81 -4.43
N ALA A 44 18.48 -2.12 -5.63
CA ALA A 44 19.30 -2.51 -6.78
C ALA A 44 19.43 -1.41 -7.84
N ASN A 45 18.45 -0.50 -7.92
CA ASN A 45 18.41 0.58 -8.89
C ASN A 45 17.82 1.89 -8.31
N ASP A 46 17.85 2.96 -9.10
CA ASP A 46 17.36 4.28 -8.68
C ASP A 46 15.85 4.28 -8.37
N SER A 47 15.07 3.46 -9.06
CA SER A 47 13.63 3.32 -8.82
C SER A 47 13.35 2.67 -7.47
N ASP A 48 14.14 1.65 -7.09
CA ASP A 48 14.08 1.02 -5.77
C ASP A 48 14.46 1.99 -4.66
N ALA A 49 15.53 2.76 -4.85
CA ALA A 49 15.97 3.77 -3.89
C ALA A 49 14.87 4.82 -3.66
N LYS A 50 14.27 5.29 -4.75
CA LYS A 50 13.22 6.31 -4.72
C LYS A 50 11.94 5.81 -4.05
N ILE A 51 11.44 4.62 -4.41
CA ILE A 51 10.20 4.10 -3.80
C ILE A 51 10.39 3.82 -2.31
N LEU A 52 11.58 3.37 -1.91
CA LEU A 52 11.91 3.14 -0.50
C LEU A 52 11.93 4.46 0.27
N GLU A 53 12.61 5.50 -0.26
CA GLU A 53 12.61 6.83 0.34
C GLU A 53 11.18 7.39 0.48
N ASP A 54 10.37 7.25 -0.57
CA ASP A 54 8.97 7.66 -0.56
C ASP A 54 8.15 6.88 0.48
N PHE A 55 8.42 5.58 0.65
CA PHE A 55 7.74 4.74 1.63
C PHE A 55 8.10 5.12 3.06
N GLU A 56 9.38 5.36 3.35
CA GLU A 56 9.85 5.81 4.67
C GLU A 56 9.24 7.16 5.04
N LYS A 57 9.20 8.11 4.10
CA LYS A 57 8.53 9.41 4.31
C LYS A 57 7.05 9.23 4.61
N THR A 58 6.37 8.35 3.87
CA THR A 58 4.95 8.04 4.10
C THR A 58 4.72 7.40 5.47
N LYS A 59 5.57 6.46 5.91
CA LYS A 59 5.52 5.87 7.26
C LYS A 59 5.54 6.94 8.35
N VAL A 60 6.49 7.86 8.28
CA VAL A 60 6.64 8.95 9.27
C VAL A 60 5.38 9.82 9.31
N LYS A 61 4.83 10.17 8.14
CA LYS A 61 3.60 10.97 8.07
C LYS A 61 2.38 10.24 8.64
N ILE A 62 2.21 8.97 8.31
CA ILE A 62 1.10 8.16 8.82
C ILE A 62 1.18 8.03 10.34
N ALA A 63 2.37 7.70 10.87
CA ALA A 63 2.59 7.61 12.31
C ALA A 63 2.24 8.92 13.03
N LYS A 64 2.67 10.06 12.47
CA LYS A 64 2.30 11.39 12.96
C LYS A 64 0.78 11.62 12.92
N ASN A 65 0.15 11.36 11.78
CA ASN A 65 -1.29 11.55 11.61
C ASN A 65 -2.11 10.66 12.57
N ILE A 66 -1.68 9.43 12.82
CA ILE A 66 -2.30 8.54 13.81
C ILE A 66 -2.13 9.12 15.22
N SER A 67 -0.91 9.57 15.59
CA SER A 67 -0.64 10.20 16.89
C SER A 67 -1.46 11.47 17.12
N ASP A 68 -1.72 12.23 16.06
CA ASP A 68 -2.51 13.47 16.09
C ASP A 68 -4.03 13.20 15.98
N TYR A 69 -4.46 11.93 16.02
CA TYR A 69 -5.85 11.49 15.81
C TYR A 69 -6.47 11.96 14.48
N ARG A 70 -5.64 12.19 13.45
CA ARG A 70 -6.00 12.57 12.09
C ARG A 70 -6.01 11.36 11.15
N LEU A 71 -6.90 10.40 11.45
CA LEU A 71 -7.05 9.17 10.66
C LEU A 71 -7.47 9.45 9.21
N ASP A 72 -8.18 10.56 8.97
CA ASP A 72 -8.54 11.06 7.65
C ASP A 72 -7.30 11.37 6.79
N TYR A 73 -6.26 11.96 7.39
CA TYR A 73 -5.01 12.18 6.68
C TYR A 73 -4.16 10.92 6.60
N ALA A 74 -4.16 10.07 7.63
CA ALA A 74 -3.42 8.81 7.60
C ALA A 74 -3.85 7.92 6.43
N ILE A 75 -5.16 7.72 6.24
CA ILE A 75 -5.67 6.89 5.13
C ILE A 75 -5.41 7.53 3.76
N ASN A 76 -5.44 8.87 3.66
CA ASN A 76 -5.14 9.56 2.41
C ASN A 76 -3.66 9.43 2.02
N GLU A 77 -2.72 9.50 2.98
CA GLU A 77 -1.30 9.28 2.70
C GLU A 77 -1.03 7.85 2.21
N ILE A 78 -1.70 6.85 2.81
CA ILE A 78 -1.65 5.46 2.35
C ILE A 78 -2.20 5.33 0.93
N TYR A 79 -3.35 5.94 0.66
CA TYR A 79 -4.01 5.89 -0.65
C TYR A 79 -3.11 6.48 -1.74
N GLU A 80 -2.57 7.68 -1.51
CA GLU A 80 -1.68 8.38 -2.45
C GLU A 80 -0.39 7.58 -2.70
N PHE A 81 0.21 7.02 -1.65
CA PHE A 81 1.39 6.19 -1.79
C PHE A 81 1.08 4.90 -2.58
N PHE A 82 0.07 4.13 -2.17
CA PHE A 82 -0.23 2.85 -2.79
C PHE A 82 -0.66 3.00 -4.25
N TRP A 83 -1.56 3.93 -4.53
CA TRP A 83 -2.09 4.11 -5.87
C TRP A 83 -1.10 4.85 -6.76
N GLY A 84 -0.70 6.06 -6.36
CA GLY A 84 0.08 6.96 -7.21
C GLY A 84 1.55 6.56 -7.32
N LYS A 85 2.19 6.17 -6.21
CA LYS A 85 3.63 5.88 -6.22
C LYS A 85 3.93 4.40 -6.45
N PHE A 86 3.25 3.52 -5.74
CA PHE A 86 3.52 2.09 -5.85
C PHE A 86 2.92 1.48 -7.11
N CYS A 87 1.61 1.65 -7.34
CA CYS A 87 0.97 1.04 -8.50
C CYS A 87 1.26 1.75 -9.82
N ASP A 88 1.05 3.07 -9.89
CA ASP A 88 1.09 3.77 -11.17
C ASP A 88 2.53 4.13 -11.62
N VAL A 89 3.49 4.16 -10.70
CA VAL A 89 4.91 4.43 -11.00
C VAL A 89 5.78 3.19 -10.83
N TYR A 90 5.92 2.67 -9.61
CA TYR A 90 6.92 1.64 -9.33
C TYR A 90 6.61 0.29 -10.01
N ILE A 91 5.37 -0.21 -9.89
CA ILE A 91 4.94 -1.44 -10.60
C ILE A 91 5.11 -1.28 -12.12
N GLU A 92 4.72 -0.13 -12.69
CA GLU A 92 4.86 0.11 -14.13
C GLU A 92 6.33 0.18 -14.56
N GLU A 93 7.23 0.63 -13.70
CA GLU A 93 8.67 0.63 -13.98
C GLU A 93 9.28 -0.77 -13.88
N CYS A 94 8.91 -1.56 -12.87
CA CYS A 94 9.29 -2.97 -12.76
C CYS A 94 8.82 -3.78 -13.98
N LYS A 95 7.65 -3.45 -14.56
CA LYS A 95 7.17 -4.08 -15.80
C LYS A 95 8.06 -3.80 -17.01
N LYS A 96 8.59 -2.58 -17.12
CA LYS A 96 9.45 -2.17 -18.25
C LYS A 96 10.85 -2.77 -18.14
N THR A 97 11.39 -2.79 -16.92
CA THR A 97 12.77 -3.24 -16.65
C THR A 97 12.87 -4.76 -16.48
N GLY A 98 11.79 -5.42 -16.01
CA GLY A 98 11.79 -6.82 -15.61
C GLY A 98 12.24 -7.04 -14.16
N GLU A 99 12.70 -6.00 -13.47
CA GLU A 99 13.17 -6.04 -12.08
C GLU A 99 12.00 -6.10 -11.10
N THR A 100 11.44 -7.30 -10.90
CA THR A 100 10.19 -7.52 -10.14
C THR A 100 10.41 -8.08 -8.74
N LYS A 101 11.66 -8.44 -8.41
CA LYS A 101 12.02 -9.16 -7.17
C LYS A 101 11.66 -8.39 -5.89
N ASN A 102 11.63 -7.07 -5.95
CA ASN A 102 11.32 -6.18 -4.83
C ASN A 102 9.82 -5.89 -4.65
N LEU A 103 8.97 -6.27 -5.61
CA LEU A 103 7.53 -5.99 -5.53
C LEU A 103 6.86 -6.66 -4.34
N ARG A 104 7.19 -7.94 -4.09
CA ARG A 104 6.59 -8.74 -3.03
C ARG A 104 7.03 -8.31 -1.61
N PRO A 105 8.34 -8.10 -1.30
CA PRO A 105 8.72 -7.61 0.03
C PRO A 105 8.18 -6.21 0.30
N LEU A 106 8.13 -5.31 -0.69
CA LEU A 106 7.51 -3.99 -0.49
C LEU A 106 6.00 -4.09 -0.27
N LEU A 107 5.30 -4.92 -1.06
CA LEU A 107 3.86 -5.15 -0.84
C LEU A 107 3.58 -5.68 0.56
N LYS A 108 4.42 -6.56 1.10
CA LYS A 108 4.28 -7.07 2.48
C LYS A 108 4.23 -5.93 3.50
N GLU A 109 5.21 -5.03 3.45
CA GLU A 109 5.29 -3.88 4.35
C GLU A 109 4.10 -2.93 4.18
N ILE A 110 3.65 -2.73 2.93
CA ILE A 110 2.45 -1.92 2.65
C ILE A 110 1.21 -2.56 3.28
N LEU A 111 1.01 -3.87 3.16
CA LEU A 111 -0.16 -4.56 3.73
C LEU A 111 -0.21 -4.41 5.25
N VAL A 112 0.93 -4.51 5.93
CA VAL A 112 1.03 -4.27 7.38
C VAL A 112 0.62 -2.84 7.74
N MET A 113 1.09 -1.85 6.98
CA MET A 113 0.71 -0.45 7.17
C MET A 113 -0.79 -0.20 6.92
N MET A 114 -1.39 -0.90 5.96
CA MET A 114 -2.80 -0.76 5.59
C MET A 114 -3.76 -1.49 6.54
N HIS A 115 -3.25 -2.48 7.29
CA HIS A 115 -4.06 -3.38 8.09
C HIS A 115 -5.01 -2.67 9.09
N PRO A 116 -4.61 -1.59 9.79
CA PRO A 116 -5.53 -0.86 10.69
C PRO A 116 -6.76 -0.25 9.98
N PHE A 117 -6.69 -0.04 8.66
CA PHE A 117 -7.75 0.58 7.87
C PHE A 117 -8.57 -0.42 7.05
N ALA A 118 -7.94 -1.51 6.60
CA ALA A 118 -8.55 -2.49 5.70
C ALA A 118 -8.21 -3.94 6.10
N PRO A 119 -8.50 -4.37 7.34
CA PRO A 119 -7.96 -5.60 7.92
C PRO A 119 -8.29 -6.84 7.08
N PHE A 120 -9.55 -7.03 6.70
CA PHE A 120 -9.98 -8.25 5.99
C PHE A 120 -9.28 -8.48 4.65
N ILE A 121 -9.12 -7.44 3.83
CA ILE A 121 -8.46 -7.59 2.52
C ILE A 121 -6.95 -7.75 2.69
N THR A 122 -6.35 -7.05 3.66
CA THR A 122 -4.92 -7.20 3.92
C THR A 122 -4.58 -8.59 4.44
N GLU A 123 -5.43 -9.17 5.29
CA GLU A 123 -5.29 -10.56 5.78
C GLU A 123 -5.42 -11.58 4.67
N GLU A 124 -6.46 -11.47 3.83
CA GLU A 124 -6.67 -12.40 2.73
C GLU A 124 -5.49 -12.39 1.76
N ILE A 125 -5.00 -11.19 1.40
CA ILE A 125 -3.84 -11.06 0.52
C ILE A 125 -2.56 -11.59 1.19
N HIS A 126 -2.37 -11.31 2.48
CA HIS A 126 -1.18 -11.74 3.19
C HIS A 126 -1.15 -13.29 3.34
N SER A 127 -2.29 -13.90 3.62
CA SER A 127 -2.45 -15.36 3.62
C SER A 127 -2.14 -15.96 2.25
N LEU A 128 -2.70 -15.38 1.18
CA LEU A 128 -2.50 -15.85 -0.20
C LEU A 128 -1.04 -15.76 -0.65
N LEU A 129 -0.33 -14.69 -0.29
CA LEU A 129 1.04 -14.43 -0.74
C LEU A 129 2.12 -14.95 0.21
N PHE A 130 1.87 -15.07 1.51
CA PHE A 130 2.92 -15.37 2.49
C PHE A 130 2.58 -16.58 3.38
N GLY A 131 1.41 -17.19 3.20
CA GLY A 131 0.99 -18.38 3.94
C GLY A 131 0.76 -18.16 5.43
N LYS A 132 0.58 -16.89 5.85
CA LYS A 132 0.38 -16.47 7.24
C LYS A 132 -0.59 -15.30 7.29
N THR A 133 -1.24 -15.11 8.43
CA THR A 133 -1.99 -13.87 8.74
C THR A 133 -1.03 -12.77 9.20
N ILE A 134 -1.49 -11.52 9.18
CA ILE A 134 -0.74 -10.38 9.72
C ILE A 134 -0.76 -10.41 11.25
N ILE A 135 -1.91 -10.77 11.83
CA ILE A 135 -2.11 -11.02 13.27
C ILE A 135 -1.81 -12.48 13.63
#